data_AF-A0A9N9W0G4-F1
#
_entry.id   AF-A0A9N9W0G4-F1
#
_cell.length_a   1.000
_cell.length_b   1.000
_cell.length_c   1.000
_cell.angle_alpha   90.00
_cell.angle_beta   90.00
_cell.angle_gamma   90.00
#
_symmetry.space_group_name_H-M   'P 1'
#
loop_
_entity.id
_entity.type
_entity.pdbx_description
1 polymer ?
#
loop_
_entity_poly.entity_id
_entity_poly.type
_entity_poly.pdbx_seq_one_letter_code
_entity_poly.pdbx_strand_id
1 'polypeptide(L)'
;MFNAFHLNKRSVDAGSIAGSSFWAAEDGIDGDSYLALTHRQSFEDDNGEPQVCEMILSYSFQTKLTCGYLRGSPKSNLSEVVAQIRALPQQMLHPISLPVLLTSYQLTPHRTQSYYDARARLEQLEHHVAQCQEAGSSSEVMLLSMPFDIDALVREMAECYSDTRSNTTKDYGVVLEGIEEALDTFWDMCSVFDVNETTDQEDSSREAIEKIHRKLVSTVHFFAMKLEGLESFVADTQSRLKIQRKMIKTIISQRNTKLVDNLAAERRNGGFIDQNWNKTPVTKLPAVFGSGYMFVFVGVLSFAFLAIKLVNLLFNWLLSVPLRLKSEGDLEGQYEGPSMRPVDIIVYILALVPMAVFVSLLYKSGRKKGATIKEWGMEESQDGSKKGSLPINGELQK
;
A
#
# COMPACT_ATOMS: atom_id res chain seq x y z
N MET A 1 -12.38 -22.79 -26.53
CA MET A 1 -12.06 -23.26 -25.16
C MET A 1 -13.21 -22.99 -24.20
N PHE A 2 -13.60 -21.73 -23.96
CA PHE A 2 -14.73 -21.39 -23.07
C PHE A 2 -16.02 -22.16 -23.37
N ASN A 3 -16.52 -22.13 -24.61
CA ASN A 3 -17.72 -22.88 -24.99
C ASN A 3 -17.54 -24.41 -24.95
N ALA A 4 -16.31 -24.91 -25.11
CA ALA A 4 -16.05 -26.35 -25.13
C ALA A 4 -16.06 -26.97 -23.72
N PHE A 5 -15.79 -26.16 -22.69
CA PHE A 5 -15.77 -26.57 -21.29
C PHE A 5 -16.91 -25.92 -20.48
N HIS A 6 -17.89 -25.31 -21.14
CA HIS A 6 -18.99 -24.57 -20.51
C HIS A 6 -18.51 -23.60 -19.41
N LEU A 7 -17.43 -22.87 -19.70
CA LEU A 7 -16.86 -21.91 -18.76
C LEU A 7 -17.66 -20.61 -18.78
N ASN A 8 -17.95 -20.07 -17.61
CA ASN A 8 -18.67 -18.82 -17.46
C ASN A 8 -17.83 -17.67 -18.02
N LYS A 9 -18.41 -16.87 -18.93
CA LYS A 9 -17.72 -15.75 -19.57
C LYS A 9 -17.41 -14.61 -18.61
N ARG A 10 -18.16 -14.46 -17.51
CA ARG A 10 -17.90 -13.46 -16.45
C ARG A 10 -16.57 -13.69 -15.75
N SER A 11 -16.02 -14.89 -15.83
CA SER A 11 -14.69 -15.18 -15.30
C SER A 11 -13.58 -14.42 -16.05
N VAL A 12 -13.83 -13.94 -17.28
CA VAL A 12 -12.92 -13.02 -17.99
C VAL A 12 -12.85 -11.66 -17.28
N ASP A 13 -13.96 -11.20 -16.70
CA ASP A 13 -13.99 -9.93 -15.97
C ASP A 13 -13.21 -10.03 -14.65
N ALA A 14 -13.19 -11.22 -14.05
CA ALA A 14 -12.32 -11.54 -12.91
C ALA A 14 -10.82 -11.41 -13.27
N GLY A 15 -10.51 -11.43 -14.57
CA GLY A 15 -9.21 -11.10 -15.18
C GLY A 15 -8.61 -9.76 -14.71
N SER A 16 -9.45 -8.83 -14.26
CA SER A 16 -9.06 -7.49 -13.82
C SER A 16 -8.87 -7.35 -12.31
N ILE A 17 -9.24 -8.37 -11.52
CA ILE A 17 -9.18 -8.29 -10.05
C ILE A 17 -7.72 -8.28 -9.58
N ALA A 18 -7.39 -7.31 -8.75
CA ALA A 18 -6.13 -7.24 -8.01
C ALA A 18 -6.32 -7.92 -6.64
N GLY A 19 -5.41 -8.81 -6.27
CA GLY A 19 -5.47 -9.57 -5.01
C GLY A 19 -5.96 -11.00 -5.18
N SER A 20 -6.39 -11.58 -4.07
CA SER A 20 -7.01 -12.91 -4.03
C SER A 20 -8.53 -12.78 -4.03
N SER A 21 -9.20 -13.60 -4.83
CA SER A 21 -10.65 -13.64 -4.93
C SER A 21 -11.11 -15.05 -5.26
N PHE A 22 -12.23 -15.44 -4.65
CA PHE A 22 -12.97 -16.62 -5.05
C PHE A 22 -14.39 -16.20 -5.37
N TRP A 23 -14.95 -16.77 -6.43
CA TRP A 23 -16.30 -16.54 -6.87
C TRP A 23 -16.93 -17.83 -7.34
N ALA A 24 -18.17 -18.05 -6.95
CA ALA A 24 -18.99 -19.13 -7.44
C ALA A 24 -20.36 -18.60 -7.86
N ALA A 25 -20.95 -19.21 -8.88
CA ALA A 25 -22.33 -18.96 -9.24
C ALA A 25 -22.95 -20.14 -9.96
N GLU A 26 -24.26 -20.22 -9.87
CA GLU A 26 -25.07 -21.03 -10.77
C GLU A 26 -25.10 -20.40 -12.16
N ASP A 27 -24.91 -21.22 -13.19
CA ASP A 27 -25.11 -20.85 -14.57
C ASP A 27 -26.00 -21.90 -15.24
N GLY A 28 -27.08 -21.45 -15.89
CA GLY A 28 -28.00 -22.33 -16.59
C GLY A 28 -27.75 -22.26 -18.09
N ILE A 29 -27.18 -23.31 -18.68
CA ILE A 29 -26.88 -23.36 -20.12
C ILE A 29 -27.55 -24.61 -20.70
N ASP A 30 -28.37 -24.41 -21.72
CA ASP A 30 -29.00 -25.49 -22.51
C ASP A 30 -29.78 -26.54 -21.68
N GLY A 31 -30.33 -26.13 -20.54
CA GLY A 31 -31.16 -26.99 -19.68
C GLY A 31 -30.38 -27.83 -18.66
N ASP A 32 -29.05 -27.74 -18.63
CA ASP A 32 -28.20 -28.24 -17.54
C ASP A 32 -27.83 -27.08 -16.60
N SER A 33 -27.84 -27.35 -15.30
CA SER A 33 -27.31 -26.39 -14.31
C SER A 33 -25.82 -26.67 -14.14
N TYR A 34 -25.04 -25.60 -14.17
CA TYR A 34 -23.61 -25.63 -13.95
C TYR A 34 -23.27 -24.84 -12.70
N LEU A 35 -22.34 -25.36 -11.90
CA LEU A 35 -21.65 -24.57 -10.88
C LEU A 35 -20.36 -24.03 -11.49
N ALA A 36 -20.35 -22.73 -11.78
CA ALA A 36 -19.17 -22.02 -12.24
C ALA A 36 -18.31 -21.60 -11.04
N LEU A 37 -17.03 -21.93 -11.05
CA LEU A 37 -16.07 -21.58 -10.00
C LEU A 37 -14.92 -20.79 -10.61
N THR A 38 -14.59 -19.65 -10.03
CA THR A 38 -13.44 -18.84 -10.42
C THR A 38 -12.61 -18.54 -9.18
N HIS A 39 -11.34 -18.93 -9.21
CA HIS A 39 -10.39 -18.66 -8.15
C HIS A 39 -9.17 -17.97 -8.75
N ARG A 40 -8.86 -16.79 -8.25
CA ARG A 40 -7.75 -15.98 -8.75
C ARG A 40 -6.95 -15.45 -7.59
N GLN A 41 -5.65 -15.44 -7.76
CA GLN A 41 -4.73 -14.87 -6.79
C GLN A 41 -3.56 -14.22 -7.49
N SER A 42 -3.23 -13.02 -7.05
CA SER A 42 -1.99 -12.33 -7.39
C SER A 42 -1.06 -12.31 -6.18
N PHE A 43 0.22 -12.60 -6.40
CA PHE A 43 1.28 -12.46 -5.41
C PHE A 43 2.51 -11.84 -6.05
N GLU A 44 3.30 -11.12 -5.27
CA GLU A 44 4.58 -10.58 -5.73
C GLU A 44 5.68 -11.64 -5.51
N ASP A 45 6.62 -11.73 -6.44
CA ASP A 45 7.85 -12.48 -6.21
C ASP A 45 8.90 -11.64 -5.47
N ASP A 46 10.05 -12.25 -5.18
CA ASP A 46 11.13 -11.59 -4.43
C ASP A 46 11.79 -10.46 -5.24
N ASN A 47 11.56 -10.43 -6.56
CA ASN A 47 11.99 -9.38 -7.47
C ASN A 47 10.92 -8.30 -7.66
N GLY A 48 9.75 -8.44 -7.03
CA GLY A 48 8.60 -7.55 -7.19
C GLY A 48 7.79 -7.78 -8.46
N GLU A 49 8.03 -8.87 -9.21
CA GLU A 49 7.25 -9.19 -10.41
C GLU A 49 5.91 -9.84 -10.02
N PRO A 50 4.80 -9.40 -10.62
CA PRO A 50 3.48 -9.93 -10.32
C PRO A 50 3.35 -11.35 -10.88
N GLN A 51 3.06 -12.27 -9.98
CA GLN A 51 2.76 -13.66 -10.28
C GLN A 51 1.26 -13.90 -10.08
N VAL A 52 0.66 -14.67 -10.98
CA VAL A 52 -0.78 -14.93 -10.95
C VAL A 52 -1.03 -16.44 -10.95
N CYS A 53 -1.91 -16.88 -10.08
CA CYS A 53 -2.55 -18.19 -10.13
C CYS A 53 -4.04 -17.99 -10.42
N GLU A 54 -4.55 -18.64 -11.45
CA GLU A 54 -5.93 -18.53 -11.92
C GLU A 54 -6.48 -19.92 -12.20
N MET A 55 -7.67 -20.17 -11.70
CA MET A 55 -8.40 -21.41 -11.88
C MET A 55 -9.85 -21.08 -12.23
N ILE A 56 -10.33 -21.68 -13.30
CA ILE A 56 -11.70 -21.52 -13.77
C ILE A 56 -12.27 -22.91 -14.02
N LEU A 57 -13.28 -23.29 -13.26
CA LEU A 57 -13.94 -24.59 -13.32
C LEU A 57 -15.43 -24.41 -13.63
N SER A 58 -16.00 -25.43 -14.24
CA SER A 58 -17.42 -25.60 -14.47
C SER A 58 -17.78 -27.04 -14.10
N TYR A 59 -18.76 -27.20 -13.22
CA TYR A 59 -19.26 -28.50 -12.80
C TYR A 59 -20.69 -28.69 -13.29
N SER A 60 -20.93 -29.76 -14.06
CA SER A 60 -22.27 -30.12 -14.54
C SER A 60 -22.95 -31.04 -13.55
N PHE A 61 -24.15 -30.66 -13.08
CA PHE A 61 -24.93 -31.51 -12.18
C PHE A 61 -25.56 -32.71 -12.89
N GLN A 62 -25.79 -32.62 -14.19
CA GLN A 62 -26.28 -33.75 -14.98
C GLN A 62 -25.19 -34.82 -15.22
N THR A 63 -24.02 -34.41 -15.68
CA THR A 63 -22.93 -35.35 -16.04
C THR A 63 -22.02 -35.70 -14.86
N LYS A 64 -22.10 -34.94 -13.76
CA LYS A 64 -21.22 -35.03 -12.58
C LYS A 64 -19.73 -34.82 -12.91
N LEU A 65 -19.42 -34.18 -14.04
CA LEU A 65 -18.06 -33.88 -14.46
C LEU A 65 -17.67 -32.45 -14.11
N THR A 66 -16.46 -32.28 -13.57
CA THR A 66 -15.81 -30.98 -13.42
C THR A 66 -14.84 -30.79 -14.58
N CYS A 67 -15.00 -29.71 -15.34
CA CYS A 67 -14.11 -29.33 -16.42
C CYS A 67 -13.56 -27.93 -16.17
N GLY A 68 -12.36 -27.63 -16.66
CA GLY A 68 -11.79 -26.30 -16.49
C GLY A 68 -10.34 -26.19 -16.89
N TYR A 69 -9.76 -25.04 -16.57
CA TYR A 69 -8.34 -24.81 -16.74
C TYR A 69 -7.73 -24.21 -15.48
N LEU A 70 -6.44 -24.47 -15.33
CA LEU A 70 -5.62 -24.00 -14.24
C LEU A 70 -4.35 -23.39 -14.84
N ARG A 71 -4.08 -22.15 -14.49
CA ARG A 71 -2.92 -21.39 -14.91
C ARG A 71 -2.19 -20.91 -13.66
N GLY A 72 -0.88 -21.03 -13.65
CA GLY A 72 -0.10 -20.43 -12.57
C GLY A 72 1.37 -20.36 -12.90
N SER A 73 2.10 -19.64 -12.05
CA SER A 73 3.54 -19.51 -12.12
C SER A 73 4.26 -20.62 -11.35
N PRO A 74 5.58 -20.81 -11.54
CA PRO A 74 6.33 -21.83 -10.79
C PRO A 74 6.18 -21.73 -9.26
N LYS A 75 5.97 -20.53 -8.70
CA LYS A 75 5.77 -20.28 -7.27
C LYS A 75 4.36 -20.61 -6.75
N SER A 76 3.41 -20.94 -7.63
CA SER A 76 2.03 -21.29 -7.25
C SER A 76 1.86 -22.74 -6.80
N ASN A 77 2.95 -23.53 -6.75
CA ASN A 77 2.96 -24.95 -6.35
C ASN A 77 1.96 -25.83 -7.12
N LEU A 78 1.66 -25.46 -8.38
CA LEU A 78 0.69 -26.20 -9.18
C LEU A 78 1.16 -27.60 -9.55
N SER A 79 2.47 -27.81 -9.68
CA SER A 79 3.06 -29.13 -9.89
C SER A 79 2.70 -30.10 -8.78
N GLU A 80 2.79 -29.63 -7.54
CA GLU A 80 2.50 -30.38 -6.32
C GLU A 80 0.99 -30.65 -6.21
N VAL A 81 0.17 -29.64 -6.46
CA VAL A 81 -1.30 -29.77 -6.50
C VAL A 81 -1.70 -30.83 -7.54
N VAL A 82 -1.16 -30.77 -8.76
CA VAL A 82 -1.44 -31.76 -9.82
C VAL A 82 -0.97 -33.15 -9.44
N ALA A 83 0.21 -33.28 -8.80
CA ALA A 83 0.70 -34.56 -8.32
C ALA A 83 -0.24 -35.17 -7.25
N GLN A 84 -0.74 -34.36 -6.33
CA GLN A 84 -1.67 -34.81 -5.29
C GLN A 84 -3.04 -35.21 -5.86
N ILE A 85 -3.57 -34.48 -6.84
CA ILE A 85 -4.81 -34.85 -7.54
C ILE A 85 -4.67 -36.23 -8.18
N ARG A 86 -3.52 -36.49 -8.85
CA ARG A 86 -3.24 -37.79 -9.47
C ARG A 86 -3.11 -38.92 -8.47
N ALA A 87 -2.60 -38.62 -7.27
CA ALA A 87 -2.42 -39.61 -6.21
C ALA A 87 -3.74 -39.95 -5.49
N LEU A 88 -4.70 -39.02 -5.44
CA LEU A 88 -5.92 -39.15 -4.62
C LEU A 88 -7.20 -38.85 -5.42
N PRO A 89 -7.48 -39.55 -6.52
CA PRO A 89 -8.63 -39.26 -7.38
C PRO A 89 -9.97 -39.41 -6.64
N GLN A 90 -10.07 -40.35 -5.69
CA GLN A 90 -11.28 -40.56 -4.89
C GLN A 90 -11.62 -39.38 -3.97
N GLN A 91 -10.65 -38.52 -3.62
CA GLN A 91 -10.89 -37.32 -2.80
C GLN A 91 -11.30 -36.11 -3.66
N MET A 92 -11.23 -36.25 -4.99
CA MET A 92 -11.48 -35.19 -5.97
C MET A 92 -12.87 -35.31 -6.65
N LEU A 93 -13.77 -36.11 -6.06
CA LEU A 93 -15.15 -36.26 -6.57
C LEU A 93 -15.99 -34.99 -6.41
N HIS A 94 -15.62 -34.13 -5.46
CA HIS A 94 -16.32 -32.87 -5.19
C HIS A 94 -15.67 -31.72 -5.97
N PRO A 95 -16.43 -30.87 -6.69
CA PRO A 95 -15.86 -29.80 -7.52
C PRO A 95 -15.04 -28.78 -6.72
N ILE A 96 -15.39 -28.58 -5.46
CA ILE A 96 -14.72 -27.67 -4.52
C ILE A 96 -13.44 -28.27 -3.89
N SER A 97 -13.17 -29.56 -4.04
CA SER A 97 -11.94 -30.17 -3.53
C SER A 97 -10.68 -29.49 -4.08
N LEU A 98 -10.69 -29.11 -5.37
CA LEU A 98 -9.55 -28.45 -6.00
C LEU A 98 -9.30 -27.03 -5.47
N PRO A 99 -10.31 -26.13 -5.39
CA PRO A 99 -10.17 -24.85 -4.70
C PRO A 99 -9.62 -24.94 -3.27
N VAL A 100 -10.15 -25.88 -2.48
CA VAL A 100 -9.71 -26.06 -1.08
C VAL A 100 -8.27 -26.55 -1.03
N LEU A 101 -7.91 -27.49 -1.91
CA LEU A 101 -6.54 -27.98 -2.01
C LEU A 101 -5.57 -26.85 -2.38
N LEU A 102 -5.90 -26.06 -3.40
CA LEU A 102 -5.07 -24.94 -3.86
C LEU A 102 -4.87 -23.90 -2.75
N THR A 103 -5.94 -23.58 -2.03
CA THR A 103 -5.90 -22.68 -0.86
C THR A 103 -5.06 -23.26 0.27
N SER A 104 -5.17 -24.57 0.53
CA SER A 104 -4.39 -25.23 1.59
C SER A 104 -2.87 -25.11 1.37
N TYR A 105 -2.40 -25.24 0.13
CA TYR A 105 -0.99 -25.13 -0.23
C TYR A 105 -0.43 -23.72 0.01
N GLN A 106 -1.31 -22.72 0.01
CA GLN A 106 -0.93 -21.33 0.21
C GLN A 106 -0.97 -20.95 1.69
N LEU A 107 -1.78 -21.65 2.48
CA LEU A 107 -1.79 -21.56 3.95
C LEU A 107 -0.75 -22.47 4.63
N THR A 108 0.18 -23.05 3.87
CA THR A 108 1.25 -23.94 4.36
C THR A 108 2.18 -23.21 5.35
N PRO A 109 2.72 -23.92 6.37
CA PRO A 109 3.60 -23.34 7.39
C PRO A 109 4.76 -22.49 6.87
N HIS A 110 5.34 -22.86 5.73
CA HIS A 110 6.42 -22.09 5.09
C HIS A 110 6.02 -20.63 4.81
N ARG A 111 4.77 -20.37 4.43
CA ARG A 111 4.30 -19.00 4.18
C ARG A 111 3.93 -18.26 5.46
N THR A 112 3.54 -18.99 6.51
CA THR A 112 3.29 -18.38 7.83
C THR A 112 4.57 -18.12 8.62
N GLN A 113 5.69 -18.76 8.26
CA GLN A 113 6.97 -18.65 8.95
C GLN A 113 7.50 -17.21 8.99
N SER A 114 7.31 -16.45 7.92
CA SER A 114 7.71 -15.04 7.84
C SER A 114 7.13 -14.18 8.98
N TYR A 115 5.89 -14.46 9.42
CA TYR A 115 5.29 -13.74 10.55
C TYR A 115 5.96 -14.09 11.88
N TYR A 116 6.33 -15.35 12.08
CA TYR A 116 7.07 -15.77 13.27
C TYR A 116 8.48 -15.19 13.28
N ASP A 117 9.16 -15.15 12.13
CA ASP A 117 10.49 -14.57 12.00
C ASP A 117 10.47 -13.06 12.21
N ALA A 118 9.42 -12.37 11.73
CA ALA A 118 9.20 -10.95 12.01
C ALA A 118 8.93 -10.69 13.50
N ARG A 119 8.20 -11.58 14.17
CA ARG A 119 7.98 -11.50 15.62
C ARG A 119 9.27 -11.69 16.42
N ALA A 120 10.08 -12.68 16.05
CA ALA A 120 11.36 -12.93 16.69
C ALA A 120 12.33 -11.74 16.53
N ARG A 121 12.38 -11.13 15.33
CA ARG A 121 13.13 -9.89 15.11
C ARG A 121 12.59 -8.72 15.91
N LEU A 122 11.27 -8.57 16.01
CA LEU A 122 10.67 -7.56 16.89
C LEU A 122 11.13 -7.75 18.33
N GLU A 123 11.16 -8.97 18.87
CA GLU A 123 11.62 -9.22 20.24
C GLU A 123 13.08 -8.80 20.46
N GLN A 124 13.96 -9.03 19.48
CA GLN A 124 15.34 -8.54 19.50
C GLN A 124 15.39 -7.00 19.48
N LEU A 125 14.57 -6.38 18.63
CA LEU A 125 14.48 -4.94 18.53
C LEU A 125 14.00 -4.30 19.83
N GLU A 126 13.02 -4.90 20.50
CA GLU A 126 12.54 -4.44 21.81
C GLU A 126 13.64 -4.49 22.87
N HIS A 127 14.45 -5.55 22.86
CA HIS A 127 15.60 -5.64 23.76
C HIS A 127 16.63 -4.53 23.49
N HIS A 128 16.90 -4.23 22.22
CA HIS A 128 17.83 -3.14 21.86
C HIS A 128 17.28 -1.76 22.25
N VAL A 129 15.99 -1.51 22.05
CA VAL A 129 15.35 -0.25 22.45
C VAL A 129 15.36 -0.08 23.98
N ALA A 130 15.12 -1.15 24.74
CA ALA A 130 15.20 -1.13 26.20
C ALA A 130 16.61 -0.75 26.68
N GLN A 131 17.66 -1.36 26.13
CA GLN A 131 19.05 -1.01 26.45
C GLN A 131 19.37 0.47 26.13
N CYS A 132 18.82 1.01 25.04
CA CYS A 132 19.00 2.42 24.69
C CYS A 132 18.36 3.35 25.72
N GLN A 133 17.20 2.99 26.28
CA GLN A 133 16.54 3.77 27.32
C GLN A 133 17.31 3.75 28.64
N GLU A 134 17.80 2.57 29.06
CA GLU A 134 18.60 2.42 30.28
C GLU A 134 19.92 3.21 30.20
N ALA A 135 20.62 3.13 29.05
CA ALA A 135 21.82 3.91 28.79
C ALA A 135 21.54 5.41 28.82
N GLY A 136 20.39 5.83 28.29
CA GLY A 136 19.98 7.24 28.29
C GLY A 136 19.68 7.82 29.66
N SER A 137 19.37 6.94 30.62
CA SER A 137 19.07 7.27 32.02
C SER A 137 20.33 7.37 32.90
N SER A 138 21.41 6.69 32.52
CA SER A 138 22.51 6.36 33.45
C SER A 138 23.73 7.29 33.36
N SER A 139 23.95 8.06 32.28
CA SER A 139 24.95 9.16 32.25
C SER A 139 24.89 9.97 30.93
N GLU A 140 25.08 11.30 31.02
CA GLU A 140 25.16 12.23 29.86
C GLU A 140 26.25 11.86 28.86
N VAL A 141 27.39 11.34 29.33
CA VAL A 141 28.55 11.02 28.49
C VAL A 141 28.35 9.70 27.73
N MET A 142 27.61 8.76 28.31
CA MET A 142 27.38 7.43 27.73
C MET A 142 26.42 7.49 26.53
N LEU A 143 25.41 8.36 26.59
CA LEU A 143 24.41 8.53 25.52
C LEU A 143 25.00 9.05 24.21
N LEU A 144 26.07 9.84 24.29
CA LEU A 144 26.76 10.41 23.13
C LEU A 144 27.90 9.52 22.63
N SER A 145 28.49 8.71 23.53
CA SER A 145 29.65 7.86 23.24
C SER A 145 29.28 6.45 22.81
N MET A 146 28.03 6.01 23.02
CA MET A 146 27.57 4.70 22.57
C MET A 146 27.36 4.68 21.04
N PRO A 147 27.99 3.75 20.31
CA PRO A 147 27.81 3.56 18.88
C PRO A 147 26.51 2.80 18.61
N PHE A 148 25.37 3.31 19.08
CA PHE A 148 24.08 2.78 18.67
C PHE A 148 23.71 3.37 17.31
N ASP A 149 23.66 2.49 16.31
CA ASP A 149 23.17 2.80 14.98
C ASP A 149 21.64 2.85 15.00
N ILE A 150 21.11 4.03 15.30
CA ILE A 150 19.67 4.31 15.26
C ILE A 150 19.13 4.06 13.84
N ASP A 151 19.93 4.30 12.80
CA ASP A 151 19.50 4.09 11.42
C ASP A 151 19.35 2.60 11.10
N ALA A 152 20.20 1.74 11.66
CA ALA A 152 20.02 0.28 11.61
C ALA A 152 18.72 -0.16 12.29
N LEU A 153 18.42 0.35 13.49
CA LEU A 153 17.15 0.05 14.19
C LEU A 153 15.93 0.53 13.38
N VAL A 154 16.00 1.71 12.79
CA VAL A 154 14.90 2.24 11.96
C VAL A 154 14.70 1.38 10.70
N ARG A 155 15.78 0.88 10.10
CA ARG A 155 15.71 -0.03 8.95
C ARG A 155 15.09 -1.37 9.35
N GLU A 156 15.57 -1.98 10.43
CA GLU A 156 15.05 -3.25 10.93
C GLU A 156 13.57 -3.16 11.33
N MET A 157 13.17 -2.04 11.94
CA MET A 157 11.75 -1.73 12.18
C MET A 157 10.93 -1.66 10.89
N ALA A 158 11.47 -1.03 9.85
CA ALA A 158 10.78 -0.88 8.57
C ALA A 158 10.63 -2.23 7.86
N GLU A 159 11.66 -3.08 7.91
CA GLU A 159 11.63 -4.45 7.41
C GLU A 159 10.58 -5.29 8.16
N CYS A 160 10.59 -5.29 9.50
CA CYS A 160 9.58 -5.99 10.30
C CYS A 160 8.15 -5.48 9.99
N TYR A 161 7.99 -4.19 9.75
CA TYR A 161 6.69 -3.61 9.38
C TYR A 161 6.26 -4.03 7.97
N SER A 162 7.19 -4.17 7.03
CA SER A 162 6.93 -4.67 5.68
C SER A 162 6.43 -6.12 5.73
N ASP A 163 7.15 -6.96 6.46
CA ASP A 163 6.85 -8.40 6.55
C ASP A 163 5.51 -8.66 7.26
N THR A 164 5.17 -7.86 8.27
CA THR A 164 3.89 -7.96 9.00
C THR A 164 2.73 -7.28 8.29
N ARG A 165 2.96 -6.46 7.25
CA ARG A 165 1.91 -5.73 6.54
C ARG A 165 1.28 -6.52 5.40
N SER A 166 1.82 -7.68 5.04
CA SER A 166 1.30 -8.49 3.94
C SER A 166 -0.22 -8.70 4.08
N ASN A 167 -1.01 -8.16 3.13
CA ASN A 167 -2.50 -8.23 3.13
C ASN A 167 -3.05 -9.66 3.01
N THR A 168 -2.15 -10.61 2.83
CA THR A 168 -2.35 -12.05 2.67
C THR A 168 -3.42 -12.65 3.57
N THR A 169 -3.52 -12.28 4.86
CA THR A 169 -4.52 -12.90 5.75
C THR A 169 -5.96 -12.51 5.39
N LYS A 170 -6.21 -11.22 5.14
CA LYS A 170 -7.53 -10.70 4.78
C LYS A 170 -7.96 -11.19 3.41
N ASP A 171 -7.01 -11.20 2.48
CA ASP A 171 -7.24 -11.65 1.11
C ASP A 171 -7.65 -13.14 1.08
N TYR A 172 -7.06 -13.98 1.94
CA TYR A 172 -7.50 -15.38 2.06
C TYR A 172 -8.81 -15.53 2.84
N GLY A 173 -9.14 -14.62 3.77
CA GLY A 173 -10.45 -14.61 4.43
C GLY A 173 -11.59 -14.54 3.42
N VAL A 174 -11.51 -13.59 2.48
CA VAL A 174 -12.48 -13.43 1.39
C VAL A 174 -12.55 -14.68 0.50
N VAL A 175 -11.41 -15.33 0.23
CA VAL A 175 -11.37 -16.58 -0.54
C VAL A 175 -12.09 -17.71 0.19
N LEU A 176 -11.87 -17.86 1.50
CA LEU A 176 -12.53 -18.90 2.29
C LEU A 176 -14.03 -18.66 2.40
N GLU A 177 -14.46 -17.42 2.65
CA GLU A 177 -15.88 -17.04 2.65
C GLU A 177 -16.57 -17.42 1.33
N GLY A 178 -15.94 -17.11 0.19
CA GLY A 178 -16.48 -17.50 -1.11
C GLY A 178 -16.49 -19.02 -1.33
N ILE A 179 -15.53 -19.76 -0.77
CA ILE A 179 -15.52 -21.23 -0.82
C ILE A 179 -16.65 -21.82 0.04
N GLU A 180 -16.91 -21.25 1.22
CA GLU A 180 -18.03 -21.65 2.08
C GLU A 180 -19.37 -21.43 1.36
N GLU A 181 -19.57 -20.24 0.78
CA GLU A 181 -20.78 -19.93 -0.01
C GLU A 181 -20.95 -20.92 -1.18
N ALA A 182 -19.86 -21.30 -1.84
CA ALA A 182 -19.90 -22.28 -2.92
C ALA A 182 -20.23 -23.70 -2.44
N LEU A 183 -19.78 -24.09 -1.24
CA LEU A 183 -20.13 -25.37 -0.63
C LEU A 183 -21.63 -25.43 -0.39
N ASP A 184 -22.19 -24.39 0.22
CA ASP A 184 -23.64 -24.31 0.48
C ASP A 184 -24.42 -24.33 -0.84
N THR A 185 -24.01 -23.49 -1.80
CA THR A 185 -24.63 -23.40 -3.14
C THR A 185 -24.58 -24.75 -3.89
N PHE A 186 -23.48 -25.48 -3.80
CA PHE A 186 -23.37 -26.83 -4.37
C PHE A 186 -24.36 -27.81 -3.71
N TRP A 187 -24.46 -27.77 -2.39
CA TRP A 187 -25.32 -28.68 -1.64
C TRP A 187 -26.80 -28.42 -1.92
N ASP A 188 -27.19 -27.14 -1.98
CA ASP A 188 -28.55 -26.71 -2.33
C ASP A 188 -28.93 -27.20 -3.74
N MET A 189 -28.05 -27.04 -4.73
CA MET A 189 -28.29 -27.55 -6.08
C MET A 189 -28.38 -29.08 -6.11
N CYS A 190 -27.51 -29.80 -5.39
CA CYS A 190 -27.59 -31.26 -5.30
C CYS A 190 -28.97 -31.74 -4.82
N SER A 191 -29.59 -31.03 -3.87
CA SER A 191 -30.92 -31.39 -3.35
C SER A 191 -32.04 -31.31 -4.40
N VAL A 192 -31.90 -30.43 -5.40
CA VAL A 192 -32.88 -30.25 -6.49
C VAL A 192 -32.83 -31.40 -7.49
N PHE A 193 -31.64 -31.94 -7.76
CA PHE A 193 -31.44 -33.02 -8.74
C PHE A 193 -31.75 -34.43 -8.21
N ASP A 194 -31.80 -34.62 -6.89
CA ASP A 194 -31.97 -35.93 -6.23
C ASP A 194 -33.42 -36.45 -6.17
N VAL A 195 -34.42 -35.71 -6.67
CA VAL A 195 -35.85 -36.09 -6.52
C VAL A 195 -36.27 -37.21 -7.49
N ASN A 196 -35.47 -37.53 -8.51
CA ASN A 196 -35.85 -38.45 -9.57
C ASN A 196 -34.94 -39.69 -9.63
N GLU A 197 -35.49 -40.83 -9.23
CA GLU A 197 -35.00 -42.22 -9.40
C GLU A 197 -33.69 -42.59 -8.66
N THR A 198 -33.81 -43.38 -7.58
CA THR A 198 -32.66 -43.96 -6.87
C THR A 198 -32.49 -45.43 -7.25
N THR A 199 -31.43 -45.71 -8.01
CA THR A 199 -30.84 -47.06 -8.06
C THR A 199 -29.82 -47.24 -6.93
N ASP A 200 -29.62 -48.47 -6.42
CA ASP A 200 -28.70 -48.78 -5.31
C ASP A 200 -27.25 -48.26 -5.50
N GLN A 201 -26.84 -48.01 -6.76
CA GLN A 201 -25.50 -47.54 -7.11
C GLN A 201 -25.32 -46.02 -6.97
N GLU A 202 -26.40 -45.25 -7.09
CA GLU A 202 -26.40 -43.79 -6.91
C GLU A 202 -26.30 -43.42 -5.43
N ASP A 203 -26.94 -44.22 -4.56
CA ASP A 203 -26.89 -44.04 -3.11
C ASP A 203 -25.45 -44.14 -2.57
N SER A 204 -24.64 -45.08 -3.07
CA SER A 204 -23.24 -45.22 -2.67
C SER A 204 -22.37 -44.04 -3.13
N SER A 205 -22.63 -43.50 -4.33
CA SER A 205 -21.90 -42.34 -4.86
C SER A 205 -22.27 -41.06 -4.09
N ARG A 206 -23.54 -40.93 -3.70
CA ARG A 206 -24.04 -39.84 -2.86
C ARG A 206 -23.40 -39.86 -1.48
N GLU A 207 -23.36 -41.01 -0.81
CA GLU A 207 -22.71 -41.14 0.50
C GLU A 207 -21.23 -40.73 0.44
N ALA A 208 -20.53 -41.12 -0.65
CA ALA A 208 -19.14 -40.73 -0.88
C ALA A 208 -18.99 -39.20 -1.05
N ILE A 209 -19.84 -38.56 -1.84
CA ILE A 209 -19.83 -37.10 -2.04
C ILE A 209 -20.17 -36.37 -0.75
N GLU A 210 -21.19 -36.81 -0.02
CA GLU A 210 -21.60 -36.22 1.27
C GLU A 210 -20.47 -36.30 2.31
N LYS A 211 -19.75 -37.43 2.36
CA LYS A 211 -18.59 -37.59 3.24
C LYS A 211 -17.46 -36.62 2.88
N ILE A 212 -17.20 -36.42 1.58
CA ILE A 212 -16.20 -35.45 1.11
C ILE A 212 -16.67 -34.03 1.42
N HIS A 213 -17.93 -33.71 1.16
CA HIS A 213 -18.53 -32.40 1.43
C HIS A 213 -18.37 -32.00 2.90
N ARG A 214 -18.78 -32.87 3.84
CA ARG A 214 -18.60 -32.63 5.29
C ARG A 214 -17.14 -32.43 5.68
N LYS A 215 -16.23 -33.20 5.07
CA LYS A 215 -14.78 -33.03 5.28
C LYS A 215 -14.31 -31.66 4.77
N LEU A 216 -14.79 -31.21 3.60
CA LEU A 216 -14.43 -29.91 3.03
C LEU A 216 -14.93 -28.77 3.90
N VAL A 217 -16.21 -28.79 4.33
CA VAL A 217 -16.77 -27.79 5.24
C VAL A 217 -15.94 -27.68 6.53
N SER A 218 -15.62 -28.81 7.17
CA SER A 218 -14.79 -28.82 8.36
C SER A 218 -13.36 -28.30 8.10
N THR A 219 -12.79 -28.60 6.92
CA THR A 219 -11.44 -28.16 6.53
C THR A 219 -11.40 -26.65 6.28
N VAL A 220 -12.40 -26.10 5.60
CA VAL A 220 -12.52 -24.66 5.34
C VAL A 220 -12.72 -23.89 6.64
N HIS A 221 -13.59 -24.38 7.52
CA HIS A 221 -13.77 -23.81 8.85
C HIS A 221 -12.46 -23.82 9.67
N PHE A 222 -11.71 -24.92 9.63
CA PHE A 222 -10.40 -24.99 10.26
C PHE A 222 -9.42 -23.94 9.70
N PHE A 223 -9.42 -23.72 8.38
CA PHE A 223 -8.60 -22.67 7.78
C PHE A 223 -9.05 -21.26 8.17
N ALA A 224 -10.36 -21.02 8.31
CA ALA A 224 -10.89 -19.75 8.79
C ALA A 224 -10.41 -19.45 10.21
N MET A 225 -10.53 -20.42 11.13
CA MET A 225 -10.01 -20.29 12.50
C MET A 225 -8.49 -20.06 12.52
N LYS A 226 -7.75 -20.76 11.66
CA LYS A 226 -6.29 -20.59 11.54
C LYS A 226 -5.93 -19.17 11.08
N LEU A 227 -6.66 -18.63 10.12
CA LEU A 227 -6.47 -17.26 9.63
C LEU A 227 -6.80 -16.24 10.73
N GLU A 228 -7.91 -16.39 11.44
CA GLU A 228 -8.28 -15.49 12.54
C GLU A 228 -7.19 -15.45 13.63
N GLY A 229 -6.65 -16.61 14.00
CA GLY A 229 -5.52 -16.68 14.94
C GLY A 229 -4.27 -15.97 14.41
N LEU A 230 -3.99 -16.09 13.11
CA LEU A 230 -2.87 -15.42 12.47
C LEU A 230 -3.09 -13.90 12.38
N GLU A 231 -4.31 -13.44 12.12
CA GLU A 231 -4.66 -12.02 12.10
C GLU A 231 -4.48 -11.37 13.47
N SER A 232 -4.94 -12.04 14.52
CA SER A 232 -4.72 -11.60 15.91
C SER A 232 -3.22 -11.51 16.22
N PHE A 233 -2.44 -12.52 15.83
CA PHE A 233 -0.99 -12.54 15.99
C PHE A 233 -0.29 -11.39 15.26
N VAL A 234 -0.66 -11.13 14.00
CA VAL A 234 -0.11 -10.02 13.20
C VAL A 234 -0.52 -8.67 13.79
N ALA A 235 -1.78 -8.51 14.19
CA ALA A 235 -2.30 -7.29 14.78
C ALA A 235 -1.56 -6.91 16.08
N ASP A 236 -1.31 -7.88 16.96
CA ASP A 236 -0.52 -7.67 18.17
C ASP A 236 0.94 -7.27 17.84
N THR A 237 1.56 -7.94 16.86
CA THR A 237 2.92 -7.63 16.40
C THR A 237 3.02 -6.21 15.84
N GLN A 238 2.05 -5.79 15.03
CA GLN A 238 1.98 -4.42 14.54
C GLN A 238 1.73 -3.40 15.67
N SER A 239 0.95 -3.76 16.68
CA SER A 239 0.72 -2.90 17.86
C SER A 239 2.02 -2.66 18.63
N ARG A 240 2.77 -3.72 18.91
CA ARG A 240 4.09 -3.66 19.56
C ARG A 240 5.10 -2.85 18.73
N LEU A 241 5.17 -3.09 17.41
CA LEU A 241 6.00 -2.27 16.49
C LEU A 241 5.65 -0.77 16.57
N LYS A 242 4.36 -0.41 16.66
CA LYS A 242 3.94 1.00 16.81
C LYS A 242 4.45 1.61 18.12
N ILE A 243 4.49 0.84 19.21
CA ILE A 243 5.03 1.27 20.50
C ILE A 243 6.54 1.53 20.35
N GLN A 244 7.28 0.58 19.78
CA GLN A 244 8.72 0.73 19.57
C GLN A 244 9.06 1.94 18.69
N ARG A 245 8.27 2.17 17.64
CA ARG A 245 8.46 3.33 16.75
C ARG A 245 8.34 4.65 17.52
N LYS A 246 7.39 4.74 18.45
CA LYS A 246 7.23 5.93 19.31
C LYS A 246 8.42 6.08 20.24
N MET A 247 8.89 4.99 20.86
CA MET A 247 10.05 5.01 21.74
C MET A 247 11.31 5.48 21.03
N ILE A 248 11.62 4.93 19.85
CA ILE A 248 12.79 5.35 19.05
C ILE A 248 12.70 6.84 18.69
N LYS A 249 11.53 7.33 18.27
CA LYS A 249 11.34 8.77 18.01
C LYS A 249 11.64 9.63 19.24
N THR A 250 11.21 9.20 20.42
CA THR A 250 11.52 9.88 21.68
C THR A 250 13.02 9.88 21.97
N ILE A 251 13.70 8.74 21.78
CA ILE A 251 15.16 8.63 21.97
C ILE A 251 15.91 9.56 21.01
N ILE A 252 15.53 9.57 19.73
CA ILE A 252 16.10 10.48 18.71
C ILE A 252 15.90 11.94 19.14
N SER A 253 14.69 12.31 19.56
CA SER A 253 14.39 13.67 20.02
C SER A 253 15.24 14.06 21.22
N GLN A 254 15.37 13.17 22.22
CA GLN A 254 16.21 13.42 23.40
C GLN A 254 17.68 13.58 23.03
N ARG A 255 18.19 12.75 22.11
CA ARG A 255 19.57 12.84 21.61
C ARG A 255 19.81 14.15 20.88
N ASN A 256 18.88 14.58 20.03
CA ASN A 256 18.96 15.85 19.31
C ASN A 256 18.94 17.06 20.26
N THR A 257 18.07 17.07 21.27
CA THR A 257 18.04 18.14 22.27
C THR A 257 19.38 18.21 23.01
N LYS A 258 19.92 17.07 23.47
CA LYS A 258 21.22 17.03 24.16
C LYS A 258 22.39 17.46 23.27
N LEU A 259 22.37 17.10 21.99
CA LEU A 259 23.37 17.56 21.02
C LEU A 259 23.31 19.09 20.84
N VAL A 260 22.09 19.65 20.74
CA VAL A 260 21.89 21.10 20.66
C VAL A 260 22.39 21.80 21.94
N ASP A 261 22.12 21.23 23.11
CA ASP A 261 22.59 21.77 24.39
C ASP A 261 24.13 21.75 24.50
N ASN A 262 24.78 20.66 24.06
CA ASN A 262 26.23 20.56 24.03
C ASN A 262 26.87 21.55 23.07
N LEU A 263 26.32 21.69 21.86
CA LEU A 263 26.78 22.70 20.90
C LEU A 263 26.60 24.12 21.46
N ALA A 264 25.53 24.37 22.23
CA ALA A 264 25.32 25.65 22.89
C ALA A 264 26.34 25.86 24.03
N ALA A 265 26.66 24.83 24.82
CA ALA A 265 27.67 24.89 25.87
C ALA A 265 29.08 25.14 25.29
N GLU A 266 29.44 24.45 24.21
CA GLU A 266 30.69 24.65 23.50
C GLU A 266 30.81 26.06 22.90
N ARG A 267 29.72 26.61 22.35
CA ARG A 267 29.67 28.03 21.92
C ARG A 267 29.84 29.02 23.07
N ARG A 268 29.33 28.72 24.27
CA ARG A 268 29.56 29.58 25.45
C ARG A 268 31.01 29.50 25.92
N ASN A 269 31.61 28.31 25.90
CA ASN A 269 33.01 28.11 26.32
C ASN A 269 34.01 28.64 25.28
N GLY A 270 33.72 28.51 23.98
CA GLY A 270 34.50 29.11 22.90
C GLY A 270 34.28 30.62 22.74
N GLY A 271 33.17 31.15 23.24
CA GLY A 271 32.85 32.58 23.24
C GLY A 271 33.65 33.42 24.24
N PHE A 272 34.52 32.82 25.06
CA PHE A 272 35.44 33.54 25.94
C PHE A 272 36.82 33.82 25.33
N ILE A 273 37.13 33.28 24.13
CA ILE A 273 38.42 33.49 23.44
C ILE A 273 38.32 34.44 22.23
N ASP A 274 37.18 35.11 22.01
CA ASP A 274 37.13 36.16 20.97
C ASP A 274 36.34 37.40 21.39
N GLN A 275 36.84 38.08 22.44
CA GLN A 275 36.40 39.44 22.81
C GLN A 275 37.14 40.54 22.03
N ASN A 276 37.85 40.22 20.94
CA ASN A 276 38.59 41.22 20.17
C ASN A 276 38.19 41.33 18.70
N TRP A 277 36.99 40.88 18.33
CA TRP A 277 36.41 41.25 17.04
C TRP A 277 35.64 42.57 17.15
N ASN A 278 36.14 43.54 16.39
CA ASN A 278 35.71 44.93 16.31
C ASN A 278 34.19 45.15 16.40
N LYS A 279 33.82 46.06 17.30
CA LYS A 279 32.54 46.80 17.27
C LYS A 279 32.39 47.50 15.91
N THR A 280 31.68 46.87 14.98
CA THR A 280 31.04 47.55 13.83
C THR A 280 29.56 47.18 13.77
N PRO A 281 28.69 48.08 13.28
CA PRO A 281 27.28 48.12 13.66
C PRO A 281 26.43 47.18 12.78
N VAL A 282 26.44 45.88 13.06
CA VAL A 282 25.56 44.90 12.38
C VAL A 282 24.21 44.73 13.11
N THR A 283 23.99 45.43 14.23
CA THR A 283 22.76 45.36 15.04
C THR A 283 21.57 46.17 14.52
N LYS A 284 21.64 46.76 13.31
CA LYS A 284 20.50 47.50 12.72
C LYS A 284 19.87 46.88 11.46
N LEU A 285 20.34 45.72 10.98
CA LEU A 285 19.72 45.04 9.83
C LEU A 285 18.57 44.06 10.15
N PRO A 286 18.42 43.43 11.33
CA PRO A 286 17.30 42.51 11.55
C PRO A 286 15.95 43.20 11.78
N ALA A 287 15.94 44.44 12.26
CA ALA A 287 14.71 45.13 12.67
C ALA A 287 13.85 45.65 11.51
N VAL A 288 14.46 45.90 10.33
CA VAL A 288 13.75 46.39 9.14
C VAL A 288 13.39 45.26 8.18
N PHE A 289 14.14 44.15 8.20
CA PHE A 289 13.89 43.00 7.32
C PHE A 289 13.01 41.91 7.92
N GLY A 290 12.88 41.80 9.26
CA GLY A 290 12.10 40.74 9.90
C GLY A 290 10.58 40.89 9.80
N SER A 291 10.05 42.12 9.81
CA SER A 291 8.58 42.33 9.83
C SER A 291 7.95 42.21 8.44
N GLY A 292 8.59 42.72 7.39
CA GLY A 292 8.03 42.68 6.03
C GLY A 292 7.90 41.27 5.45
N TYR A 293 8.90 40.40 5.68
CA TYR A 293 8.88 39.04 5.13
C TYR A 293 7.85 38.13 5.81
N MET A 294 7.57 38.32 7.10
CA MET A 294 6.53 37.54 7.79
C MET A 294 5.14 37.85 7.23
N PHE A 295 4.81 39.11 6.93
CA PHE A 295 3.53 39.46 6.31
C PHE A 295 3.40 38.95 4.88
N VAL A 296 4.49 38.99 4.10
CA VAL A 296 4.49 38.42 2.74
C VAL A 296 4.34 36.90 2.80
N PHE A 297 5.04 36.23 3.71
CA PHE A 297 5.01 34.77 3.82
C PHE A 297 3.66 34.25 4.32
N VAL A 298 3.07 34.90 5.33
CA VAL A 298 1.71 34.59 5.81
C VAL A 298 0.67 34.89 4.72
N GLY A 299 0.84 35.99 3.97
CA GLY A 299 -0.02 36.32 2.83
C GLY A 299 0.04 35.25 1.74
N VAL A 300 1.24 34.81 1.35
CA VAL A 300 1.44 33.76 0.33
C VAL A 300 0.88 32.42 0.79
N LEU A 301 1.10 32.02 2.03
CA LEU A 301 0.55 30.78 2.60
C LEU A 301 -0.98 30.82 2.68
N SER A 302 -1.56 31.94 3.12
CA SER A 302 -3.00 32.09 3.19
C SER A 302 -3.65 32.08 1.80
N PHE A 303 -2.97 32.63 0.79
CA PHE A 303 -3.42 32.57 -0.60
C PHE A 303 -3.31 31.17 -1.20
N ALA A 304 -2.22 30.45 -0.91
CA ALA A 304 -2.06 29.06 -1.33
C ALA A 304 -3.17 28.17 -0.73
N PHE A 305 -3.51 28.39 0.54
CA PHE A 305 -4.61 27.67 1.19
C PHE A 305 -5.98 27.97 0.56
N LEU A 306 -6.22 29.23 0.19
CA LEU A 306 -7.44 29.62 -0.52
C LEU A 306 -7.51 29.00 -1.93
N ALA A 307 -6.39 28.96 -2.64
CA ALA A 307 -6.29 28.36 -3.97
C ALA A 307 -6.59 26.85 -3.92
N ILE A 308 -6.05 26.10 -2.94
CA ILE A 308 -6.33 24.65 -2.89
C ILE A 308 -7.78 24.38 -2.51
N LYS A 309 -8.40 25.21 -1.64
CA LYS A 309 -9.83 25.11 -1.37
C LYS A 309 -10.68 25.37 -2.61
N LEU A 310 -10.29 26.33 -3.44
CA LEU A 310 -11.02 26.67 -4.66
C LEU A 310 -10.88 25.56 -5.72
N VAL A 311 -9.70 24.94 -5.83
CA VAL A 311 -9.47 23.76 -6.67
C VAL A 311 -10.29 22.56 -6.18
N ASN A 312 -10.31 22.28 -4.87
CA ASN A 312 -11.13 21.20 -4.32
C ASN A 312 -12.63 21.43 -4.54
N LEU A 313 -13.10 22.68 -4.48
CA LEU A 313 -14.49 23.01 -4.72
C LEU A 313 -14.85 22.83 -6.21
N LEU A 314 -13.95 23.22 -7.12
CA LEU A 314 -14.05 22.93 -8.55
C LEU A 314 -14.04 21.43 -8.85
N PHE A 315 -13.17 20.67 -8.19
CA PHE A 315 -13.04 19.23 -8.40
C PHE A 315 -14.28 18.48 -7.90
N ASN A 316 -14.79 18.84 -6.73
CA ASN A 316 -16.05 18.29 -6.21
C ASN A 316 -17.25 18.66 -7.10
N TRP A 317 -17.26 19.87 -7.64
CA TRP A 317 -18.29 20.27 -8.61
C TRP A 317 -18.20 19.44 -9.90
N LEU A 318 -17.00 19.26 -10.46
CA LEU A 318 -16.76 18.48 -11.67
C LEU A 318 -17.18 17.01 -11.50
N LEU A 319 -16.89 16.41 -10.34
CA LEU A 319 -17.30 15.05 -10.00
C LEU A 319 -18.81 14.92 -9.75
N SER A 320 -19.48 15.99 -9.36
CA SER A 320 -20.93 16.01 -9.16
C SER A 320 -21.73 16.18 -10.45
N VAL A 321 -21.07 16.40 -11.59
CA VAL A 321 -21.73 16.38 -12.92
C VAL A 321 -21.82 14.93 -13.39
N PRO A 322 -23.02 14.30 -13.41
CA PRO A 322 -23.15 12.94 -13.92
C PRO A 322 -22.86 12.94 -15.43
N LEU A 323 -21.71 12.40 -15.82
CA LEU A 323 -21.41 12.02 -17.20
C LEU A 323 -22.29 10.81 -17.57
N ARG A 324 -23.59 11.04 -17.81
CA ARG A 324 -24.43 10.07 -18.52
C ARG A 324 -24.02 10.10 -19.99
N LEU A 325 -23.10 9.20 -20.36
CA LEU A 325 -22.89 8.82 -21.75
C LEU A 325 -24.22 8.27 -22.28
N LYS A 326 -24.82 9.04 -23.18
CA LYS A 326 -26.10 8.75 -23.81
C LYS A 326 -25.91 7.56 -24.75
N SER A 327 -26.40 6.40 -24.33
CA SER A 327 -26.68 5.28 -25.23
C SER A 327 -27.68 5.73 -26.28
N GLU A 328 -27.33 5.49 -27.53
CA GLU A 328 -28.11 5.81 -28.72
C GLU A 328 -29.38 4.95 -28.74
N GLY A 329 -30.56 5.60 -28.77
CA GLY A 329 -31.84 4.94 -28.99
C GLY A 329 -32.89 5.20 -27.90
N ASP A 330 -33.40 6.44 -27.82
CA ASP A 330 -34.85 6.68 -27.84
C ASP A 330 -35.14 8.20 -27.87
N LEU A 331 -36.06 8.56 -28.75
CA LEU A 331 -36.50 9.91 -29.05
C LEU A 331 -37.66 10.31 -28.12
N GLU A 332 -37.75 11.61 -27.86
CA GLU A 332 -38.81 12.33 -27.14
C GLU A 332 -38.78 12.28 -25.60
N GLY A 333 -37.79 12.97 -25.04
CA GLY A 333 -37.83 13.52 -23.68
C GLY A 333 -37.26 14.94 -23.68
N GLN A 334 -38.11 15.92 -23.41
CA GLN A 334 -37.78 17.34 -23.35
C GLN A 334 -36.67 17.60 -22.31
N TYR A 335 -35.48 17.97 -22.78
CA TYR A 335 -34.29 18.20 -21.96
C TYR A 335 -34.33 19.62 -21.36
N GLU A 336 -34.65 19.75 -20.07
CA GLU A 336 -34.28 20.93 -19.30
C GLU A 336 -32.83 20.74 -18.82
N GLY A 337 -31.88 21.28 -19.61
CA GLY A 337 -30.48 21.35 -19.19
C GLY A 337 -30.32 22.29 -17.98
N PRO A 338 -29.30 22.07 -17.12
CA PRO A 338 -29.04 22.97 -16.01
C PRO A 338 -28.71 24.36 -16.53
N SER A 339 -29.68 25.28 -16.45
CA SER A 339 -29.49 26.68 -16.76
C SER A 339 -28.53 27.27 -15.72
N MET A 340 -27.29 27.53 -16.14
CA MET A 340 -26.31 28.24 -15.31
C MET A 340 -26.92 29.60 -14.95
N ARG A 341 -27.16 29.83 -13.65
CA ARG A 341 -27.81 31.07 -13.23
C ARG A 341 -26.85 32.22 -13.53
N PRO A 342 -27.31 33.36 -14.08
CA PRO A 342 -26.44 34.49 -14.42
C PRO A 342 -25.62 35.01 -13.21
N VAL A 343 -26.05 34.69 -11.98
CA VAL A 343 -25.31 34.98 -10.74
C VAL A 343 -23.96 34.25 -10.68
N ASP A 344 -23.86 33.02 -11.18
CA ASP A 344 -22.64 32.21 -11.10
C ASP A 344 -21.54 32.73 -12.05
N ILE A 345 -21.95 33.30 -13.19
CA ILE A 345 -21.04 33.95 -14.14
C ILE A 345 -20.46 35.23 -13.53
N ILE A 346 -21.28 36.00 -12.81
CA ILE A 346 -20.84 37.23 -12.14
C ILE A 346 -19.81 36.91 -11.03
N VAL A 347 -20.02 35.83 -10.27
CA VAL A 347 -19.04 35.37 -9.27
C VAL A 347 -17.71 34.99 -9.92
N TYR A 348 -17.75 34.31 -11.07
CA TYR A 348 -16.54 33.91 -11.80
C TYR A 348 -15.75 35.13 -12.32
N ILE A 349 -16.43 36.12 -12.87
CA ILE A 349 -15.81 37.37 -13.35
C ILE A 349 -15.23 38.17 -12.19
N LEU A 350 -15.97 38.29 -11.08
CA LEU A 350 -15.50 38.99 -9.87
C LEU A 350 -14.29 38.31 -9.21
N ALA A 351 -14.11 37.01 -9.38
CA ALA A 351 -12.94 36.29 -8.86
C ALA A 351 -11.71 36.42 -9.77
N LEU A 352 -11.89 36.47 -11.09
CA LEU A 352 -10.79 36.53 -12.07
C LEU A 352 -10.15 37.92 -12.16
N VAL A 353 -10.93 39.00 -12.08
CA VAL A 353 -10.41 40.37 -12.23
C VAL A 353 -9.37 40.74 -11.14
N PRO A 354 -9.59 40.48 -9.84
CA PRO A 354 -8.59 40.75 -8.80
C PRO A 354 -7.32 39.92 -8.98
N MET A 355 -7.44 38.67 -9.43
CA MET A 355 -6.29 37.79 -9.64
C MET A 355 -5.39 38.32 -10.77
N ALA A 356 -5.99 38.75 -11.89
CA ALA A 356 -5.25 39.33 -13.02
C ALA A 356 -4.57 40.67 -12.65
N VAL A 357 -5.24 41.52 -11.86
CA VAL A 357 -4.66 42.78 -11.35
C VAL A 357 -3.48 42.48 -10.41
N PHE A 358 -3.61 41.48 -9.54
CA PHE A 358 -2.55 41.08 -8.61
C PHE A 358 -1.30 40.55 -9.33
N VAL A 359 -1.47 39.66 -10.32
CA VAL A 359 -0.36 39.17 -11.16
C VAL A 359 0.33 40.31 -11.90
N SER A 360 -0.45 41.28 -12.42
CA SER A 360 0.10 42.46 -13.09
C SER A 360 0.91 43.36 -12.13
N LEU A 361 0.45 43.51 -10.87
CA LEU A 361 1.17 44.28 -9.86
C LEU A 361 2.47 43.60 -9.42
N LEU A 362 2.47 42.28 -9.26
CA LEU A 362 3.69 41.50 -8.97
C LEU A 362 4.70 41.62 -10.10
N TYR A 363 4.24 41.49 -11.35
CA TYR A 363 5.10 41.65 -12.53
C TYR A 363 5.71 43.06 -12.61
N LYS A 364 4.91 44.11 -12.34
CA LYS A 364 5.38 45.50 -12.34
C LYS A 364 6.35 45.81 -11.20
N SER A 365 6.16 45.19 -10.03
CA SER A 365 7.06 45.32 -8.87
C SER A 365 8.41 44.63 -9.10
N GLY A 366 8.42 43.46 -9.73
CA GLY A 366 9.64 42.74 -10.12
C GLY A 366 10.50 43.52 -11.12
N ARG A 367 9.88 44.21 -12.08
CA ARG A 367 10.60 44.99 -13.10
C ARG A 367 11.37 46.20 -12.54
N LYS A 368 10.87 46.83 -11.46
CA LYS A 368 11.55 47.97 -10.83
C LYS A 368 12.83 47.57 -10.09
N LYS A 369 12.91 46.33 -9.59
CA LYS A 369 14.11 45.83 -8.89
C LYS A 369 15.21 45.33 -9.83
N GLY A 370 14.86 44.91 -11.04
CA GLY A 370 15.84 44.51 -12.07
C GLY A 370 16.64 45.67 -12.67
N ALA A 371 16.16 46.91 -12.55
CA ALA A 371 16.88 48.11 -13.03
C ALA A 371 18.03 48.52 -12.08
N THR A 372 17.89 48.29 -10.78
CA THR A 372 18.87 48.72 -9.77
C THR A 372 20.10 47.79 -9.68
N ILE A 373 19.97 46.55 -10.17
CA ILE A 373 21.06 45.55 -10.13
C ILE A 373 22.07 45.77 -11.28
N LYS A 374 21.72 46.53 -12.32
CA LYS A 374 22.65 46.89 -13.40
C LYS A 374 23.59 48.07 -13.09
N GLU A 375 23.34 48.83 -12.01
CA GLU A 375 24.19 49.97 -11.60
C GLU A 375 25.31 49.57 -10.60
N TRP A 376 25.33 48.33 -10.10
CA TRP A 376 26.32 47.85 -9.13
C TRP A 376 27.30 46.82 -9.71
N GLY A 377 27.35 46.68 -11.03
CA GLY A 377 28.08 45.63 -11.74
C GLY A 377 29.02 46.14 -12.81
N MET A 378 29.74 47.24 -12.56
CA MET A 378 30.95 47.61 -13.32
C MET A 378 31.88 48.40 -12.40
N GLU A 379 32.72 47.70 -11.65
CA GLU A 379 34.04 48.23 -11.32
C GLU A 379 35.07 47.08 -11.25
N GLU A 380 36.12 47.33 -12.01
CA GLU A 380 37.25 46.53 -12.41
C GLU A 380 38.20 46.27 -11.22
N SER A 381 38.82 45.10 -11.17
CA SER A 381 40.16 45.00 -10.59
C SER A 381 40.94 43.87 -11.27
N GLN A 382 41.70 44.28 -12.29
CA GLN A 382 42.93 43.62 -12.72
C GLN A 382 44.02 43.87 -11.67
N ASP A 383 44.58 42.80 -11.13
CA ASP A 383 45.99 42.63 -10.74
C ASP A 383 46.10 41.19 -10.20
N GLY A 384 47.07 40.34 -10.50
CA GLY A 384 48.42 40.57 -10.99
C GLY A 384 49.38 39.69 -10.18
N SER A 385 49.69 38.49 -10.71
CA SER A 385 51.03 37.86 -10.67
C SER A 385 51.64 37.31 -9.34
N LYS A 386 51.96 36.00 -9.35
CA LYS A 386 53.29 35.36 -9.12
C LYS A 386 53.16 33.99 -8.42
N LYS A 387 53.47 32.89 -9.13
CA LYS A 387 54.73 32.14 -9.14
C LYS A 387 55.07 31.41 -7.83
N GLY A 388 55.11 30.08 -7.90
CA GLY A 388 55.74 29.20 -6.93
C GLY A 388 55.54 27.74 -7.30
N SER A 389 56.48 27.16 -8.05
CA SER A 389 56.48 25.78 -8.50
C SER A 389 57.69 25.01 -7.92
N LEU A 390 57.47 23.72 -7.68
CA LEU A 390 58.41 22.59 -7.56
C LEU A 390 59.09 22.35 -6.17
N PRO A 391 59.63 21.13 -5.88
CA PRO A 391 59.06 19.78 -6.10
C PRO A 391 59.48 18.69 -5.04
N ILE A 392 59.16 17.42 -5.33
CA ILE A 392 59.93 16.16 -5.07
C ILE A 392 59.65 15.29 -3.80
N ASN A 393 59.35 14.02 -4.13
CA ASN A 393 59.61 12.69 -3.52
C ASN A 393 58.93 12.18 -2.24
N GLY A 394 58.52 10.90 -2.36
CA GLY A 394 58.47 9.96 -1.23
C GLY A 394 57.66 8.69 -1.51
N GLU A 395 58.10 7.82 -2.41
CA GLU A 395 57.73 6.40 -2.40
C GLU A 395 58.09 5.76 -1.05
N LEU A 396 57.24 4.86 -0.55
CA LEU A 396 57.70 3.65 0.15
C LEU A 396 56.61 2.58 0.14
N GLN A 397 56.93 1.50 -0.56
CA GLN A 397 56.28 0.20 -0.51
C GLN A 397 56.38 -0.43 0.89
N LYS A 398 55.30 -1.04 1.37
CA LYS A 398 55.24 -2.49 1.65
C LYS A 398 53.80 -2.94 1.88
#